data_AF-A0A0C9UAY8-F1
#
_entry.id   AF-A0A0C9UAY8-F1
#
_cell.length_a   1.000
_cell.length_b   1.000
_cell.length_c   1.000
_cell.angle_alpha   90.00
_cell.angle_beta   90.00
_cell.angle_gamma   90.00
#
_symmetry.space_group_name_H-M   'P 1'
#
loop_
_entity.id
_entity.type
_entity.pdbx_description
1 polymer ?
#
loop_
_entity_poly.entity_id
_entity_poly.type
_entity_poly.pdbx_seq_one_letter_code
_entity_poly.pdbx_strand_id
1 'polypeptide(L)'
;MNIAKTAVSASKLVPVAGPFIEGGATLFYSALEQLKQMKKNKEDFKGISKAIAMLLRTFSEATARRTSDSTYPEGFVRVCADFKSSMERLANEIGVLVTNSETKHLKTYLRANNIQETIAGYQTEIQRLRNNLMFYCTLSTSVRLFEADRLTGSSDEDFPELKDVRILWPTLIDPHLTIMSSFARFYGATST
;
A
#
# COMPACT_ATOMS: atom_id res chain seq x y z
N MET A 1 9.47 -17.42 1.10
CA MET A 1 8.13 -16.80 1.09
C MET A 1 7.48 -17.11 -0.25
N ASN A 2 6.29 -17.71 -0.27
CA ASN A 2 5.58 -18.03 -1.50
C ASN A 2 4.52 -16.94 -1.74
N ILE A 3 4.79 -16.04 -2.70
CA ILE A 3 3.98 -14.86 -3.00
C ILE A 3 2.53 -15.24 -3.34
N ALA A 4 2.33 -16.32 -4.09
CA ALA A 4 1.01 -16.84 -4.45
C ALA A 4 0.23 -17.28 -3.22
N LYS A 5 0.87 -18.02 -2.31
CA LYS A 5 0.22 -18.42 -1.04
C LYS A 5 -0.19 -17.19 -0.22
N THR A 6 0.67 -16.18 -0.13
CA THR A 6 0.34 -14.94 0.59
C THR A 6 -0.80 -14.18 -0.08
N ALA A 7 -0.81 -14.08 -1.41
CA ALA A 7 -1.88 -13.41 -2.15
C ALA A 7 -3.23 -14.12 -1.99
N VAL A 8 -3.26 -15.45 -2.09
CA VAL A 8 -4.47 -16.26 -1.89
C VAL A 8 -4.99 -16.14 -0.46
N SER A 9 -4.10 -16.14 0.54
CA SER A 9 -4.51 -15.93 1.92
C SER A 9 -5.08 -14.52 2.11
N ALA A 10 -4.42 -13.49 1.57
CA ALA A 10 -4.89 -12.11 1.68
C ALA A 10 -6.23 -11.87 0.95
N SER A 11 -6.45 -12.49 -0.22
CA SER A 11 -7.68 -12.31 -0.99
C SER A 11 -8.89 -12.92 -0.30
N LYS A 12 -8.74 -14.10 0.30
CA LYS A 12 -9.81 -14.78 1.06
C LYS A 12 -10.25 -14.02 2.30
N LEU A 13 -9.35 -13.21 2.86
CA LEU A 13 -9.64 -12.42 4.05
C LEU A 13 -10.41 -11.13 3.75
N VAL A 14 -10.67 -10.79 2.47
CA VAL A 14 -11.36 -9.55 2.09
C VAL A 14 -12.34 -9.80 0.95
N PRO A 15 -13.65 -10.01 1.21
CA PRO A 15 -14.62 -10.31 0.15
C PRO A 15 -14.67 -9.25 -0.96
N VAL A 16 -14.65 -7.95 -0.60
CA VAL A 16 -14.80 -6.84 -1.56
C VAL A 16 -13.53 -6.57 -2.37
N ALA A 17 -12.36 -6.70 -1.75
CA ALA A 17 -11.08 -6.37 -2.41
C ALA A 17 -10.26 -7.59 -2.84
N GLY A 18 -10.68 -8.79 -2.43
CA GLY A 18 -10.04 -10.06 -2.74
C GLY A 18 -9.80 -10.28 -4.23
N PRO A 19 -10.79 -10.01 -5.11
CA PRO A 19 -10.59 -10.12 -6.56
C PRO A 19 -9.47 -9.21 -7.09
N PHE A 20 -9.26 -8.02 -6.50
CA PHE A 20 -8.16 -7.14 -6.91
C PHE A 20 -6.80 -7.67 -6.48
N ILE A 21 -6.69 -8.18 -5.25
CA ILE A 21 -5.45 -8.76 -4.71
C ILE A 21 -5.04 -9.99 -5.52
N GLU A 22 -5.99 -10.89 -5.80
CA GLU A 22 -5.75 -12.10 -6.58
C GLU A 22 -5.42 -11.79 -8.04
N GLY A 23 -6.20 -10.90 -8.67
CA GLY A 23 -5.95 -10.46 -10.04
C GLY A 23 -4.58 -9.80 -10.20
N GLY A 24 -4.23 -8.87 -9.30
CA GLY A 24 -2.93 -8.20 -9.32
C GLY A 24 -1.76 -9.17 -9.11
N ALA A 25 -1.88 -10.11 -8.16
CA ALA A 25 -0.85 -11.12 -7.95
C ALA A 25 -0.66 -12.03 -9.17
N THR A 26 -1.75 -12.43 -9.83
CA THR A 26 -1.70 -13.26 -11.05
C THR A 26 -0.97 -12.54 -12.18
N LEU A 27 -1.32 -11.28 -12.43
CA LEU A 27 -0.66 -10.45 -13.45
C LEU A 27 0.83 -10.25 -13.16
N PHE A 28 1.17 -10.05 -11.89
CA PHE A 28 2.56 -10.00 -11.46
C PHE A 28 3.31 -11.29 -11.78
N TYR A 29 2.71 -12.45 -11.51
CA TYR A 29 3.31 -13.74 -11.86
C TYR A 29 3.55 -13.88 -13.37
N SER A 30 2.59 -13.46 -14.21
CA SER A 30 2.77 -13.45 -15.67
C SER A 30 3.91 -12.52 -16.11
N ALA A 31 4.01 -11.33 -15.52
CA ALA A 31 5.12 -10.40 -15.78
C ALA A 31 6.47 -11.00 -15.35
N LEU A 32 6.51 -11.70 -14.21
CA LEU A 32 7.72 -12.39 -13.75
C LEU A 32 8.14 -13.52 -14.69
N GLU A 33 7.20 -14.28 -15.26
CA GLU A 33 7.54 -15.33 -16.23
C GLU A 33 8.17 -14.74 -17.49
N GLN A 34 7.66 -13.63 -17.99
CA GLN A 34 8.24 -12.92 -19.13
C GLN A 34 9.65 -12.39 -18.79
N LEU A 35 9.84 -11.83 -17.59
CA LEU A 35 11.14 -11.34 -17.13
C LEU A 35 12.16 -12.44 -16.84
N LYS A 36 11.75 -13.63 -16.39
CA LYS A 36 12.66 -14.77 -16.13
C LYS A 36 13.45 -15.18 -17.38
N GLN A 37 12.90 -14.94 -18.56
CA GLN A 37 13.58 -15.20 -19.83
C GLN A 37 14.76 -14.23 -20.06
N MET A 38 14.86 -13.14 -19.28
CA MET A 38 15.88 -12.10 -19.40
C MET A 38 17.00 -12.28 -18.38
N LYS A 39 18.19 -12.68 -18.85
CA LYS A 39 19.36 -12.97 -17.97
C LYS A 39 19.97 -11.75 -17.26
N LYS A 40 19.75 -10.52 -17.75
CA LYS A 40 20.48 -9.32 -17.29
C LYS A 40 19.86 -8.58 -16.09
N ASN A 41 18.56 -8.74 -15.82
CA ASN A 41 17.83 -7.91 -14.84
C ASN A 41 17.38 -8.71 -13.59
N LYS A 42 18.20 -9.69 -13.20
CA LYS A 42 17.84 -10.67 -12.15
C LYS A 42 17.70 -10.03 -10.76
N GLU A 43 18.55 -9.06 -10.43
CA GLU A 43 18.46 -8.38 -9.12
C GLU A 43 17.28 -7.39 -9.09
N ASP A 44 16.99 -6.70 -10.20
CA ASP A 44 15.80 -5.83 -10.30
C ASP A 44 14.51 -6.64 -10.11
N PHE A 45 14.44 -7.80 -10.75
CA PHE A 45 13.36 -8.78 -10.60
C PHE A 45 13.17 -9.20 -9.13
N LYS A 46 14.27 -9.49 -8.43
CA LYS A 46 14.24 -9.86 -7.02
C LYS A 46 13.77 -8.69 -6.16
N GLY A 47 14.19 -7.48 -6.50
CA GLY A 47 13.78 -6.24 -5.87
C GLY A 47 12.27 -6.03 -5.94
N ILE A 48 11.67 -6.08 -7.13
CA ILE A 48 10.22 -5.87 -7.29
C ILE A 48 9.40 -7.02 -6.69
N SER A 49 9.89 -8.26 -6.79
CA SER A 49 9.29 -9.42 -6.11
C SER A 49 9.24 -9.23 -4.59
N LYS A 50 10.31 -8.70 -4.00
CA LYS A 50 10.35 -8.39 -2.56
C LYS A 50 9.37 -7.27 -2.20
N ALA A 51 9.31 -6.21 -3.00
CA ALA A 51 8.39 -5.09 -2.77
C ALA A 51 6.92 -5.55 -2.76
N ILE A 52 6.51 -6.35 -3.76
CA ILE A 52 5.16 -6.87 -3.87
C ILE A 52 4.86 -7.89 -2.76
N ALA A 53 5.81 -8.75 -2.43
CA ALA A 53 5.65 -9.67 -1.31
C ALA A 53 5.41 -8.93 0.02
N MET A 54 6.11 -7.80 0.24
CA MET A 54 5.88 -6.95 1.41
C MET A 54 4.50 -6.31 1.40
N LEU A 55 4.05 -5.76 0.25
CA LEU A 55 2.70 -5.20 0.13
C LEU A 55 1.61 -6.24 0.40
N LEU A 56 1.71 -7.44 -0.20
CA LEU A 56 0.76 -8.53 0.02
C LEU A 56 0.74 -9.00 1.48
N ARG A 57 1.90 -9.02 2.14
CA ARG A 57 1.98 -9.30 3.57
C ARG A 57 1.26 -8.21 4.37
N THR A 58 1.44 -6.94 4.03
CA THR A 58 0.73 -5.83 4.67
C THR A 58 -0.78 -5.92 4.46
N PHE A 59 -1.26 -6.35 3.28
CA PHE A 59 -2.68 -6.66 3.09
C PHE A 59 -3.13 -7.74 4.08
N SER A 60 -2.44 -8.88 4.14
CA SER A 60 -2.81 -9.98 5.05
C SER A 60 -2.79 -9.58 6.53
N GLU A 61 -1.83 -8.77 6.95
CA GLU A 61 -1.71 -8.28 8.34
C GLU A 61 -2.83 -7.28 8.68
N ALA A 62 -3.16 -6.38 7.74
CA ALA A 62 -4.24 -5.41 7.88
C ALA A 62 -5.60 -6.09 8.02
N THR A 63 -5.80 -7.21 7.33
CA THR A 63 -7.08 -7.91 7.27
C THR A 63 -7.24 -8.90 8.41
N ALA A 64 -6.17 -9.56 8.86
CA ALA A 64 -6.20 -10.46 10.01
C ALA A 64 -6.57 -9.77 11.33
N ARG A 65 -6.33 -8.46 11.44
CA ARG A 65 -6.68 -7.66 12.64
C ARG A 65 -8.14 -7.19 12.67
N ARG A 66 -8.93 -7.49 11.63
CA ARG A 66 -10.33 -7.06 11.51
C ARG A 66 -11.28 -8.20 11.91
N THR A 67 -12.25 -7.89 12.75
CA THR A 67 -13.42 -8.75 13.01
C THR A 67 -14.44 -8.60 11.86
N SER A 68 -15.19 -9.66 11.59
CA SER A 68 -16.02 -9.90 10.38
C SER A 68 -17.04 -8.82 10.02
N ASP A 69 -17.39 -7.93 10.96
CA ASP A 69 -18.55 -7.05 10.84
C ASP A 69 -18.20 -5.62 10.41
N SER A 70 -16.92 -5.31 10.20
CA SER A 70 -16.51 -3.94 9.87
C SER A 70 -16.20 -3.73 8.39
N THR A 71 -16.97 -2.87 7.74
CA THR A 71 -16.75 -2.41 6.37
C THR A 71 -15.30 -1.93 6.18
N TYR A 72 -14.65 -2.39 5.09
CA TYR A 72 -13.31 -1.93 4.75
C TYR A 72 -13.33 -0.43 4.43
N PRO A 73 -12.36 0.37 4.90
CA PRO A 73 -12.29 1.77 4.53
C PRO A 73 -12.19 1.89 3.01
N GLU A 74 -12.86 2.86 2.41
CA GLU A 74 -12.82 3.07 0.96
C GLU A 74 -11.38 3.18 0.45
N GLY A 75 -10.52 3.88 1.20
CA GLY A 75 -9.08 3.99 0.91
C GLY A 75 -8.35 2.66 0.84
N PHE A 76 -8.74 1.66 1.65
CA PHE A 76 -8.18 0.30 1.56
C PHE A 76 -8.55 -0.36 0.23
N VAL A 77 -9.83 -0.33 -0.13
CA VAL A 77 -10.34 -0.95 -1.37
C VAL A 77 -9.69 -0.29 -2.58
N ARG A 78 -9.54 1.05 -2.55
CA ARG A 78 -8.86 1.81 -3.59
C ARG A 78 -7.40 1.38 -3.76
N VAL A 79 -6.66 1.19 -2.66
CA VAL A 79 -5.26 0.69 -2.74
C VAL A 79 -5.19 -0.72 -3.35
N CYS A 80 -6.15 -1.60 -3.07
CA CYS A 80 -6.20 -2.91 -3.72
C CYS A 80 -6.47 -2.80 -5.23
N ALA A 81 -7.39 -1.93 -5.64
CA ALA A 81 -7.68 -1.68 -7.06
C ALA A 81 -6.46 -1.08 -7.78
N ASP A 82 -5.82 -0.06 -7.19
CA ASP A 82 -4.60 0.57 -7.72
C ASP A 82 -3.45 -0.43 -7.84
N PHE A 83 -3.33 -1.37 -6.89
CA PHE A 83 -2.38 -2.48 -6.99
C PHE A 83 -2.64 -3.32 -8.24
N LYS A 84 -3.89 -3.74 -8.47
CA LYS A 84 -4.24 -4.52 -9.67
C LYS A 84 -3.89 -3.74 -10.95
N SER A 85 -4.31 -2.48 -11.07
CA SER A 85 -4.04 -1.65 -12.24
C SER A 85 -2.54 -1.42 -12.46
N SER A 86 -1.76 -1.30 -11.38
CA SER A 86 -0.30 -1.22 -11.49
C SER A 86 0.29 -2.52 -12.06
N MET A 87 -0.22 -3.69 -11.65
CA MET A 87 0.25 -4.97 -12.20
C MET A 87 -0.20 -5.19 -13.65
N GLU A 88 -1.38 -4.72 -14.04
CA GLU A 88 -1.83 -4.72 -15.45
C GLU A 88 -0.87 -3.91 -16.33
N ARG A 89 -0.54 -2.68 -15.92
CA ARG A 89 0.40 -1.82 -16.67
C ARG A 89 1.81 -2.40 -16.71
N LEU A 90 2.33 -2.90 -15.58
CA LEU A 90 3.64 -3.55 -15.51
C LEU A 90 3.73 -4.73 -16.49
N ALA A 91 2.73 -5.62 -16.49
CA ALA A 91 2.69 -6.78 -17.37
C ALA A 91 2.66 -6.36 -18.85
N ASN A 92 1.90 -5.33 -19.18
CA ASN A 92 1.80 -4.81 -20.54
C ASN A 92 3.12 -4.17 -21.01
N GLU A 93 3.72 -3.28 -20.21
CA GLU A 93 4.97 -2.61 -20.54
C GLU A 93 6.13 -3.60 -20.70
N ILE A 94 6.24 -4.58 -19.80
CA ILE A 94 7.20 -5.68 -19.93
C ILE A 94 6.93 -6.48 -21.19
N GLY A 95 5.68 -6.83 -21.47
CA GLY A 95 5.29 -7.57 -22.67
C GLY A 95 5.77 -6.88 -23.94
N VAL A 96 5.55 -5.56 -24.06
CA VAL A 96 5.99 -4.74 -25.20
C VAL A 96 7.52 -4.67 -25.29
N LEU A 97 8.21 -4.47 -24.16
CA LEU A 97 9.67 -4.47 -24.13
C LEU A 97 10.24 -5.84 -24.51
N VAL A 98 9.50 -6.92 -24.23
CA VAL A 98 9.92 -8.29 -24.50
C VAL A 98 9.73 -8.71 -25.96
N THR A 99 8.59 -8.38 -26.57
CA THR A 99 8.18 -8.84 -27.91
C THR A 99 8.82 -8.10 -29.08
N ASN A 100 9.35 -6.88 -28.88
CA ASN A 100 9.99 -6.06 -29.93
C ASN A 100 11.36 -6.59 -30.43
N SER A 101 11.52 -7.89 -30.67
CA SER A 101 12.81 -8.58 -30.76
C SER A 101 13.07 -9.29 -32.09
N GLU A 102 13.39 -8.52 -33.12
CA GLU A 102 14.28 -8.97 -34.21
C GLU A 102 15.57 -8.13 -34.17
N THR A 103 16.70 -8.75 -33.74
CA THR A 103 18.13 -8.35 -33.95
C THR A 103 18.95 -7.50 -32.93
N LYS A 104 20.26 -7.87 -32.86
CA LYS A 104 21.54 -7.27 -32.35
C LYS A 104 21.69 -6.74 -30.90
N HIS A 105 22.84 -7.11 -30.30
CA HIS A 105 23.24 -6.92 -28.89
C HIS A 105 23.18 -5.50 -28.31
N LEU A 106 23.35 -4.43 -29.11
CA LEU A 106 23.28 -3.05 -28.63
C LEU A 106 21.84 -2.69 -28.20
N LYS A 107 20.83 -3.15 -28.95
CA LYS A 107 19.41 -3.05 -28.57
C LYS A 107 19.12 -3.85 -27.31
N THR A 108 19.82 -4.96 -27.08
CA THR A 108 19.67 -5.78 -25.86
C THR A 108 20.12 -5.05 -24.60
N TYR A 109 21.17 -4.23 -24.66
CA TYR A 109 21.63 -3.45 -23.51
C TYR A 109 20.69 -2.29 -23.20
N LEU A 110 20.30 -1.51 -24.23
CA LEU A 110 19.29 -0.45 -24.06
C LEU A 110 17.96 -0.99 -23.54
N ARG A 111 17.52 -2.16 -24.02
CA ARG A 111 16.33 -2.86 -23.49
C ARG A 111 16.50 -3.29 -22.04
N ALA A 112 17.67 -3.78 -21.65
CA ALA A 112 17.93 -4.15 -20.26
C ALA A 112 17.78 -2.93 -19.34
N ASN A 113 18.34 -1.79 -19.74
CA ASN A 113 18.23 -0.52 -19.01
C ASN A 113 16.78 -0.02 -18.96
N ASN A 114 16.04 -0.04 -20.07
CA ASN A 114 14.63 0.37 -20.08
C ASN A 114 13.78 -0.51 -19.15
N ILE A 115 13.99 -1.83 -19.17
CA ILE A 115 13.30 -2.74 -18.25
C ILE A 115 13.70 -2.44 -16.80
N GLN A 116 14.98 -2.16 -16.53
CA GLN A 116 15.43 -1.79 -15.19
C GLN A 116 14.74 -0.50 -14.71
N GLU A 117 14.66 0.52 -15.56
CA GLU A 117 13.98 1.79 -15.27
C GLU A 117 12.48 1.57 -15.01
N THR A 118 11.79 0.82 -15.87
CA THR A 118 10.40 0.42 -15.67
C THR A 118 10.22 -0.28 -14.32
N ILE A 119 11.04 -1.29 -14.02
CA ILE A 119 10.97 -2.03 -12.75
C ILE A 119 11.18 -1.09 -11.55
N ALA A 120 12.16 -0.19 -11.61
CA ALA A 120 12.42 0.78 -10.54
C ALA A 120 11.24 1.75 -10.31
N GLY A 121 10.58 2.17 -11.39
CA GLY A 121 9.33 2.95 -11.31
C GLY A 121 8.23 2.19 -10.56
N TYR A 122 7.99 0.94 -10.93
CA TYR A 122 6.98 0.10 -10.26
C TYR A 122 7.35 -0.26 -8.82
N GLN A 123 8.63 -0.41 -8.49
CA GLN A 123 9.04 -0.58 -7.08
C GLN A 123 8.64 0.64 -6.24
N THR A 124 8.81 1.84 -6.79
CA THR A 124 8.43 3.09 -6.11
C THR A 124 6.91 3.19 -5.96
N GLU A 125 6.16 2.83 -7.00
CA GLU A 125 4.69 2.81 -6.95
C GLU A 125 4.17 1.79 -5.92
N ILE A 126 4.71 0.57 -5.89
CA ILE A 126 4.34 -0.46 -4.91
C ILE A 126 4.65 -0.01 -3.48
N GLN A 127 5.79 0.66 -3.28
CA GLN A 127 6.13 1.20 -1.96
C GLN A 127 5.18 2.33 -1.55
N ARG A 128 4.75 3.19 -2.48
CA ARG A 128 3.71 4.20 -2.24
C ARG A 128 2.38 3.56 -1.84
N LEU A 129 1.94 2.54 -2.56
CA LEU A 129 0.72 1.80 -2.24
C LEU A 129 0.78 1.16 -0.85
N ARG A 130 1.93 0.59 -0.49
CA ARG A 130 2.17 0.04 0.84
C ARG A 130 2.08 1.12 1.93
N ASN A 131 2.68 2.28 1.71
CA ASN A 131 2.62 3.40 2.65
C ASN A 131 1.19 3.90 2.85
N ASN A 132 0.42 4.06 1.75
CA ASN A 132 -0.98 4.44 1.81
C ASN A 132 -1.82 3.41 2.58
N LEU A 133 -1.59 2.11 2.32
CA LEU A 133 -2.25 1.04 3.05
C LEU A 133 -1.98 1.14 4.56
N MET A 134 -0.71 1.28 4.95
CA MET A 134 -0.34 1.43 6.36
C MET A 134 -1.00 2.68 6.96
N PHE A 135 -1.03 3.80 6.24
CA PHE A 135 -1.70 5.02 6.69
C PHE A 135 -3.19 4.78 6.98
N TYR A 136 -3.94 4.18 6.05
CA TYR A 136 -5.36 3.90 6.26
C TYR A 136 -5.61 2.89 7.39
N CYS A 137 -4.73 1.91 7.57
CA CYS A 137 -4.84 0.96 8.68
C CYS A 137 -4.58 1.62 10.03
N THR A 138 -3.55 2.49 10.10
CA THR A 138 -3.21 3.24 11.32
C THR A 138 -4.33 4.22 11.67
N LEU A 139 -4.78 5.05 10.71
CA LEU A 139 -5.86 6.01 10.92
C LEU A 139 -7.15 5.30 11.37
N SER A 140 -7.51 4.19 10.73
CA SER A 140 -8.67 3.40 11.12
C SER A 140 -8.55 2.84 12.54
N THR A 141 -7.34 2.54 13.01
CA THR A 141 -7.12 2.03 14.37
C THR A 141 -7.21 3.17 15.39
N SER A 142 -6.61 4.32 15.10
CA SER A 142 -6.66 5.51 15.96
C SER A 142 -8.09 6.06 16.13
N VAL A 143 -8.89 6.09 15.06
CA VAL A 143 -10.31 6.51 15.14
C VAL A 143 -11.10 5.59 16.05
N ARG A 144 -10.93 4.26 15.92
CA ARG A 144 -11.60 3.29 16.79
C ARG A 144 -11.20 3.41 18.24
N LEU A 145 -9.92 3.66 18.52
CA LEU A 145 -9.43 3.88 19.87
C LEU A 145 -10.04 5.15 20.48
N PHE A 146 -10.12 6.23 19.70
CA PHE A 146 -10.74 7.48 20.16
C PHE A 146 -12.25 7.33 20.40
N GLU A 147 -12.98 6.60 19.54
CA GLU A 147 -14.39 6.30 19.74
C GLU A 147 -14.61 5.40 20.96
N ALA A 148 -13.76 4.38 21.17
CA ALA A 148 -13.81 3.53 22.35
C ALA A 148 -13.53 4.33 23.63
N ASP A 149 -12.52 5.21 23.61
CA ASP A 149 -12.16 6.07 24.75
C ASP A 149 -13.30 7.04 25.11
N ARG A 150 -14.02 7.57 24.12
CA ARG A 150 -15.24 8.37 24.35
C ARG A 150 -16.39 7.57 24.97
N LEU A 151 -16.50 6.29 24.65
CA LEU A 151 -17.52 5.40 25.22
C LEU A 151 -17.15 4.95 26.64
N THR A 152 -15.85 4.86 26.96
CA THR A 152 -15.36 4.52 28.30
C THR A 152 -15.11 5.73 29.21
N GLY A 153 -14.97 6.93 28.64
CA GLY A 153 -14.75 8.21 29.33
C GLY A 153 -16.02 8.97 29.70
N SER A 154 -17.19 8.33 29.59
CA SER A 154 -18.48 8.89 30.04
C SER A 154 -18.67 8.75 31.56
N SER A 155 -17.68 9.18 32.34
CA SER A 155 -17.89 9.55 33.74
C SER A 155 -17.52 11.02 33.85
N ASP A 156 -18.56 11.85 33.85
CA ASP A 156 -18.60 13.28 34.18
C ASP A 156 -17.26 13.93 34.53
N GLU A 157 -16.69 14.70 33.60
CA GLU A 157 -16.15 16.03 33.91
C GLU A 157 -16.15 16.85 32.61
N ASP A 158 -17.00 17.88 32.59
CA ASP A 158 -17.32 18.73 31.44
C ASP A 158 -16.18 19.75 31.24
N PHE A 159 -15.10 19.36 30.53
CA PHE A 159 -14.02 20.28 30.17
C PHE A 159 -14.42 21.13 28.95
N PRO A 160 -14.65 22.44 29.11
CA PRO A 160 -15.10 23.31 28.03
C PRO A 160 -14.02 23.53 26.96
N GLU A 161 -12.73 23.35 27.24
CA GLU A 161 -11.66 23.57 26.25
C GLU A 161 -11.69 22.57 25.06
N LEU A 162 -12.33 21.41 25.22
CA LEU A 162 -12.46 20.40 24.15
C LEU A 162 -13.65 20.66 23.20
N LYS A 163 -14.52 21.64 23.51
CA LYS A 163 -15.61 22.05 22.61
C LYS A 163 -15.05 22.84 21.42
N ASP A 164 -14.00 23.62 21.62
CA ASP A 164 -13.35 24.41 20.56
C ASP A 164 -12.59 23.52 19.55
N VAL A 165 -11.97 22.43 20.01
CA VAL A 165 -11.30 21.44 19.13
C VAL A 165 -12.31 20.72 18.23
N ARG A 166 -13.54 20.54 18.72
CA ARG A 166 -14.63 19.86 17.99
C ARG A 166 -15.13 20.68 16.79
N ILE A 167 -15.03 22.01 16.86
CA ILE A 167 -15.43 22.94 15.80
C ILE A 167 -14.34 23.05 14.71
N LEU A 168 -13.07 22.84 15.07
CA LEU A 168 -11.92 22.99 14.16
C LEU A 168 -11.60 21.74 13.33
N TRP A 169 -12.13 20.56 13.68
CA TRP A 169 -11.83 19.30 12.98
C TRP A 169 -12.24 19.26 11.50
N PRO A 170 -13.41 19.78 11.09
CA PRO A 170 -13.79 19.84 9.67
C PRO A 170 -12.91 20.82 8.85
N THR A 171 -12.37 21.85 9.49
CA THR A 171 -11.54 22.89 8.83
C THR A 171 -10.06 22.53 8.70
N LEU A 172 -9.60 21.50 9.43
CA LEU A 172 -8.21 21.01 9.37
C LEU A 172 -7.96 19.99 8.25
N ILE A 173 -9.01 19.55 7.56
CA ILE A 173 -8.95 18.66 6.39
C ILE A 173 -8.93 19.52 5.12
N ASP A 174 -8.00 20.48 5.04
CA ASP A 174 -7.62 21.10 3.76
C ASP A 174 -6.40 20.31 3.23
N PRO A 175 -6.42 19.78 1.99
CA PRO A 175 -5.33 18.94 1.46
C PRO A 175 -3.97 19.63 1.34
N HIS A 176 -3.87 20.94 1.59
CA HIS A 176 -2.68 21.73 1.27
C HIS A 176 -1.84 22.26 2.43
N LEU A 177 -2.13 21.96 3.71
CA LEU A 177 -1.28 22.44 4.82
C LEU A 177 -0.48 21.34 5.53
N THR A 178 0.83 21.49 5.41
CA THR A 178 1.89 20.73 6.07
C THR A 178 1.98 21.11 7.55
N ILE A 179 1.29 20.43 8.48
CA ILE A 179 1.62 20.53 9.92
C ILE A 179 1.37 19.19 10.65
N MET A 180 2.31 18.25 10.50
CA MET A 180 2.54 17.17 11.48
C MET A 180 3.85 17.41 12.26
N SER A 181 4.13 18.66 12.68
CA SER A 181 5.36 18.97 13.43
C SER A 181 5.18 19.49 14.86
N SER A 182 3.96 19.68 15.37
CA SER A 182 3.76 20.34 16.67
C SER A 182 3.24 19.45 17.79
N PHE A 183 2.80 18.22 17.50
CA PHE A 183 2.17 17.36 18.53
C PHE A 183 3.17 16.72 19.52
N ALA A 184 4.46 16.67 19.18
CA ALA A 184 5.50 16.07 20.02
C ALA A 184 6.26 17.06 20.93
N ARG A 185 5.97 18.38 20.86
CA ARG A 185 6.76 19.40 21.57
C ARG A 185 6.11 19.96 22.84
N PHE A 186 4.89 19.55 23.19
CA PHE A 186 4.16 20.13 24.35
C PHE A 186 4.08 19.23 25.59
N TYR A 187 4.36 17.92 25.50
CA TYR A 187 4.29 16.99 26.66
C TYR A 187 5.65 16.64 27.29
N GLY A 188 6.61 17.57 27.25
CA GLY A 188 7.92 17.38 27.87
C GLY A 188 8.52 18.67 28.40
N ALA A 189 8.03 19.16 29.55
CA ALA A 189 8.78 20.06 30.43
C ALA A 189 8.18 20.11 31.85
N THR A 190 8.98 19.58 32.80
CA THR A 190 9.15 19.99 34.21
C THR A 190 7.99 19.86 35.20
N SER A 191 8.11 18.87 36.10
CA SER A 191 7.69 19.00 37.50
C SER A 191 8.94 18.82 38.37
N THR A 192 9.33 19.88 39.08
CA THR A 192 9.98 19.81 40.40
C THR A 192 8.97 20.25 41.43
#